data_AF-A0A535RPD3-F1
#
_entry.id   AF-A0A535RPD3-F1
#
_cell.length_a   1.000
_cell.length_b   1.000
_cell.length_c   1.000
_cell.angle_alpha   90.00
_cell.angle_beta   90.00
_cell.angle_gamma   90.00
#
_symmetry.space_group_name_H-M   'P 1'
#
loop_
_entity.id
_entity.type
_entity.pdbx_description
1 polymer ?
#
loop_
_entity_poly.entity_id
_entity_poly.type
_entity_poly.pdbx_seq_one_letter_code
_entity_poly.pdbx_strand_id
1 'polypeptide(L)'
;MSDQQLDTQEQNALRALSIFPAKPGSFSEEAALEVCHTSVETLDRLIDAGLLEGGGPGRYRLHQTIADYARLRLTDTLVRERMVSFFNAFVETHKTNYDMLEREMDNVLAALQIAYEHKMSEALIRGVVTFAPYLEVRGLYFIAETHLKRARQVALSTSDKVGLALTLLHLGRIAERRGILNQAEQFYQQGLAVARQSQLRAV
;
A
#
# COMPACT_ATOMS: atom_id res chain seq x y z
N MET A 1 20.14 19.95 13.92
CA MET A 1 20.42 20.85 12.77
C MET A 1 19.11 21.18 12.08
N SER A 2 18.97 22.35 11.45
CA SER A 2 17.76 22.71 10.69
C SER A 2 17.89 22.31 9.22
N ASP A 3 16.76 21.99 8.57
CA ASP A 3 16.61 21.61 7.14
C ASP A 3 17.34 22.54 6.15
N GLN A 4 17.63 23.78 6.54
CA GLN A 4 18.34 24.78 5.72
C GLN A 4 19.85 24.50 5.53
N GLN A 5 20.44 23.59 6.30
CA GLN A 5 21.86 23.21 6.16
C GLN A 5 22.08 22.01 5.25
N LEU A 6 21.00 21.34 4.82
CA LEU A 6 21.05 20.25 3.87
C LEU A 6 21.24 20.75 2.45
N ASP A 7 21.94 19.96 1.63
CA ASP A 7 22.01 20.21 0.20
C ASP A 7 20.66 19.95 -0.50
N THR A 8 20.53 20.38 -1.75
CA THR A 8 19.27 20.24 -2.50
C THR A 8 18.84 18.78 -2.68
N GLN A 9 19.79 17.85 -2.74
CA GLN A 9 19.51 16.42 -2.93
C GLN A 9 18.95 15.81 -1.65
N GLU A 10 19.54 16.11 -0.50
CA GLU A 10 19.09 15.69 0.83
C GLU A 10 17.71 16.24 1.17
N GLN A 11 17.46 17.53 0.88
CA GLN A 11 16.13 18.12 1.08
C GLN A 11 15.06 17.43 0.22
N ASN A 12 15.37 17.14 -1.04
CA ASN A 12 14.44 16.44 -1.94
C ASN A 12 14.20 15.00 -1.48
N ALA A 13 15.23 14.30 -1.02
CA ALA A 13 15.12 12.97 -0.45
C ALA A 13 14.23 12.99 0.80
N LEU A 14 14.45 13.90 1.74
CA LEU A 14 13.63 14.03 2.95
C LEU A 14 12.15 14.29 2.62
N ARG A 15 11.89 15.18 1.65
CA ARG A 15 10.54 15.46 1.15
C ARG A 15 9.90 14.22 0.56
N ALA A 16 10.61 13.47 -0.29
CA ALA A 16 10.11 12.24 -0.87
C ALA A 16 9.85 11.16 0.19
N LEU A 17 10.73 11.03 1.19
CA LEU A 17 10.61 10.06 2.30
C LEU A 17 9.37 10.31 3.17
N SER A 18 8.81 11.52 3.16
CA SER A 18 7.54 11.81 3.84
C SER A 18 6.32 11.05 3.29
N ILE A 19 6.49 10.34 2.16
CA ILE A 19 5.45 9.44 1.61
C ILE A 19 5.27 8.19 2.47
N PHE A 20 6.31 7.77 3.19
CA PHE A 20 6.24 6.62 4.08
C PHE A 20 5.51 6.99 5.39
N PRO A 21 4.82 6.04 6.03
CA PRO A 21 4.31 6.20 7.38
C PRO A 21 5.43 6.60 8.35
N ALA A 22 5.19 7.66 9.12
CA ALA A 22 6.06 8.02 10.23
C ALA A 22 5.95 7.00 11.37
N LYS A 23 6.81 7.13 12.37
CA LYS A 23 6.86 6.24 13.52
C LYS A 23 5.47 6.10 14.20
N PRO A 24 5.09 4.89 14.66
CA PRO A 24 5.94 3.71 14.87
C PRO A 24 6.33 2.93 13.60
N GLY A 25 5.77 3.29 12.44
CA GLY A 25 6.11 2.71 11.14
C GLY A 25 7.60 2.83 10.78
N SER A 26 8.05 1.97 9.89
CA SER A 26 9.41 1.97 9.34
C SER A 26 9.39 1.46 7.90
N PHE A 27 10.38 1.84 7.13
CA PHE A 27 10.53 1.41 5.73
C PHE A 27 11.94 0.85 5.50
N SER A 28 12.07 -0.06 4.54
CA SER A 28 13.36 -0.66 4.18
C SER A 28 14.23 0.31 3.38
N GLU A 29 15.54 0.08 3.40
CA GLU A 29 16.50 0.77 2.52
C GLU A 29 16.10 0.64 1.05
N GLU A 30 15.79 -0.59 0.61
CA GLU A 30 15.35 -0.88 -0.75
C GLU A 30 14.13 -0.02 -1.15
N ALA A 31 13.11 0.04 -0.29
CA ALA A 31 11.92 0.85 -0.56
C ALA A 31 12.27 2.35 -0.63
N ALA A 32 13.14 2.84 0.26
CA ALA A 32 13.57 4.23 0.25
C ALA A 32 14.30 4.60 -1.06
N LEU A 33 15.22 3.76 -1.51
CA LEU A 33 15.99 3.98 -2.75
C LEU A 33 15.07 4.00 -3.97
N GLU A 34 14.20 2.99 -4.11
CA GLU A 34 13.32 2.84 -5.27
C GLU A 34 12.20 3.90 -5.30
N VAL A 35 11.54 4.16 -4.17
CA VAL A 35 10.42 5.10 -4.13
C VAL A 35 10.89 6.55 -4.17
N CYS A 36 11.97 6.89 -3.46
CA CYS A 36 12.43 8.27 -3.34
C CYS A 36 13.51 8.65 -4.37
N HIS A 37 14.01 7.69 -5.16
CA HIS A 37 15.16 7.88 -6.08
C HIS A 37 16.34 8.57 -5.36
N THR A 38 16.66 8.06 -4.17
CA THR A 38 17.74 8.56 -3.33
C THR A 38 18.91 7.56 -3.32
N SER A 39 20.00 7.90 -2.60
CA SER A 39 21.15 7.02 -2.40
C SER A 39 21.32 6.65 -0.94
N VAL A 40 22.03 5.54 -0.67
CA VAL A 40 22.40 5.12 0.69
C VAL A 40 23.17 6.23 1.41
N GLU A 41 24.12 6.87 0.71
CA GLU A 41 24.88 8.01 1.25
C GLU A 41 23.97 9.16 1.69
N THR A 42 22.89 9.44 0.94
CA THR A 42 21.93 10.48 1.33
C THR A 42 21.14 10.07 2.58
N LEU A 43 20.77 8.79 2.70
CA LEU A 43 20.08 8.28 3.89
C LEU A 43 20.97 8.36 5.13
N ASP A 44 22.26 8.03 5.00
CA ASP A 44 23.24 8.11 6.09
C ASP A 44 23.41 9.55 6.57
N ARG A 45 23.53 10.52 5.65
CA ARG A 45 23.60 11.94 6.01
C ARG A 45 22.32 12.44 6.70
N LEU A 46 21.14 11.95 6.30
CA LEU A 46 19.89 12.28 6.97
C LEU A 46 19.79 11.64 8.37
N ILE A 47 20.40 10.48 8.61
CA ILE A 47 20.57 9.90 9.96
C ILE A 47 21.51 10.79 10.78
N ASP A 48 22.68 11.15 10.23
CA ASP A 48 23.67 11.99 10.93
C ASP A 48 23.11 13.36 11.30
N ALA A 49 22.24 13.92 10.45
CA ALA A 49 21.51 15.16 10.71
C ALA A 49 20.38 15.01 11.75
N GLY A 50 20.05 13.79 12.17
CA GLY A 50 18.97 13.46 13.11
C GLY A 50 17.56 13.56 12.52
N LEU A 51 17.45 13.49 11.19
CA LEU A 51 16.18 13.60 10.46
C LEU A 51 15.55 12.23 10.17
N LEU A 52 16.38 11.19 10.10
CA LEU A 52 15.99 9.78 10.13
C LEU A 52 16.48 9.12 11.43
N GLU A 53 15.75 8.10 11.89
CA GLU A 53 16.21 7.19 12.94
C GLU A 53 16.43 5.78 12.36
N GLY A 54 17.40 5.04 12.89
CA GLY A 54 17.56 3.62 12.58
C GLY A 54 16.38 2.78 13.10
N GLY A 55 15.78 1.99 12.22
CA GLY A 55 14.64 1.10 12.51
C GLY A 55 15.02 -0.35 12.82
N GLY A 56 16.31 -0.66 12.80
CA GLY A 56 16.87 -2.02 12.75
C GLY A 56 17.77 -2.18 11.51
N PRO A 57 18.34 -3.37 11.26
CA PRO A 57 19.21 -3.60 10.10
C PRO A 57 18.49 -3.25 8.78
N GLY A 58 19.02 -2.27 8.05
CA GLY A 58 18.48 -1.83 6.75
C GLY A 58 17.08 -1.20 6.80
N ARG A 59 16.64 -0.68 7.96
CA ARG A 59 15.35 0.01 8.10
C ARG A 59 15.52 1.40 8.69
N TYR A 60 14.64 2.29 8.29
CA TYR A 60 14.62 3.69 8.69
C TYR A 60 13.26 4.07 9.24
N ARG A 61 13.25 5.10 10.10
CA ARG A 61 12.04 5.70 10.66
C ARG A 61 12.07 7.22 10.51
N LEU A 62 10.89 7.79 10.32
CA LEU A 62 10.68 9.24 10.27
C LEU A 62 9.84 9.68 11.47
N HIS A 63 10.17 10.83 12.07
CA HIS A 63 9.28 11.43 13.06
C HIS A 63 8.07 12.07 12.39
N GLN A 64 6.90 11.99 13.03
CA GLN A 64 5.66 12.58 12.52
C GLN A 64 5.82 14.07 12.17
N THR A 65 6.44 14.86 13.05
CA THR A 65 6.63 16.30 12.82
C THR A 65 7.55 16.62 11.63
N ILE A 66 8.59 15.80 11.42
CA ILE A 66 9.49 15.92 10.27
C ILE A 66 8.77 15.51 8.99
N ALA A 67 8.00 14.41 9.03
CA ALA A 67 7.17 13.95 7.93
C ALA A 67 6.18 15.03 7.48
N ASP A 68 5.46 15.64 8.44
CA ASP A 68 4.47 16.68 8.17
C ASP A 68 5.13 17.93 7.57
N TYR A 69 6.27 18.37 8.13
CA TYR A 69 7.04 19.49 7.59
C TYR A 69 7.53 19.23 6.16
N ALA A 70 8.04 18.03 5.89
CA ALA A 70 8.61 17.63 4.61
C ALA A 70 7.51 17.48 3.54
N ARG A 71 6.33 16.95 3.92
CA ARG A 71 5.18 16.76 3.04
C ARG A 71 4.62 18.08 2.50
N LEU A 72 4.65 19.15 3.30
CA LEU A 72 4.23 20.49 2.86
C LEU A 72 5.09 21.06 1.72
N ARG A 73 6.30 20.51 1.52
CA ARG A 73 7.25 20.93 0.49
C ARG A 73 7.51 19.84 -0.54
N LEU A 74 6.70 18.79 -0.57
CA LEU A 74 6.84 17.70 -1.54
C LEU A 74 6.58 18.23 -2.95
N THR A 75 7.64 18.26 -3.76
CA THR A 75 7.61 18.70 -5.17
C THR A 75 7.53 17.55 -6.16
N ASP A 76 8.01 16.37 -5.78
CA ASP A 76 7.95 15.18 -6.63
C ASP A 76 6.50 14.67 -6.73
N THR A 77 5.93 14.81 -7.93
CA THR A 77 4.55 14.40 -8.20
C THR A 77 4.44 12.89 -8.44
N LEU A 78 5.51 12.24 -8.89
CA LEU A 78 5.55 10.82 -9.27
C LEU A 78 5.87 9.89 -8.10
N VAL A 79 6.35 10.41 -6.96
CA VAL A 79 6.67 9.61 -5.77
C VAL A 79 5.51 8.72 -5.34
N ARG A 80 4.27 9.18 -5.53
CA ARG A 80 3.04 8.43 -5.22
C ARG A 80 2.88 7.21 -6.12
N GLU A 81 3.10 7.37 -7.42
CA GLU A 81 3.02 6.28 -8.39
C GLU A 81 4.11 5.24 -8.13
N ARG A 82 5.32 5.70 -7.79
CA ARG A 82 6.43 4.79 -7.42
C ARG A 82 6.14 4.03 -6.12
N MET A 83 5.61 4.70 -5.08
CA MET A 83 5.18 4.06 -3.84
C MET A 83 4.16 2.95 -4.10
N VAL A 84 3.13 3.25 -4.90
CA VAL A 84 2.08 2.29 -5.25
C VAL A 84 2.63 1.13 -6.08
N SER A 85 3.44 1.45 -7.10
CA SER A 85 4.05 0.44 -7.98
C SER A 85 4.94 -0.51 -7.19
N PHE A 86 5.85 0.03 -6.36
CA PHE A 86 6.78 -0.74 -5.56
C PHE A 86 6.06 -1.69 -4.62
N PHE A 87 5.12 -1.22 -3.80
CA PHE A 87 4.45 -2.08 -2.82
C PHE A 87 3.46 -3.07 -3.46
N ASN A 88 2.87 -2.74 -4.61
CA ASN A 88 2.12 -3.73 -5.37
C ASN A 88 3.02 -4.86 -5.90
N ALA A 89 4.18 -4.53 -6.46
CA ALA A 89 5.16 -5.51 -6.91
C ALA A 89 5.73 -6.34 -5.74
N PHE A 90 5.94 -5.69 -4.59
CA PHE A 90 6.40 -6.34 -3.36
C PHE A 90 5.40 -7.39 -2.88
N VAL A 91 4.12 -7.03 -2.77
CA VAL A 91 3.06 -7.95 -2.34
C VAL A 91 2.90 -9.10 -3.35
N GLU A 92 3.03 -8.80 -4.64
CA GLU A 92 2.96 -9.81 -5.71
C GLU A 92 4.11 -10.83 -5.65
N THR A 93 5.31 -10.38 -5.29
CA THR A 93 6.49 -11.23 -5.14
C THR A 93 6.43 -12.07 -3.86
N HIS A 94 5.84 -11.54 -2.79
CA HIS A 94 5.86 -12.13 -1.45
C HIS A 94 4.52 -12.72 -1.00
N LYS A 95 3.62 -13.09 -1.92
CA LYS A 95 2.25 -13.59 -1.61
C LYS A 95 2.18 -14.72 -0.59
N THR A 96 3.22 -15.52 -0.48
CA THR A 96 3.32 -16.67 0.44
C THR A 96 4.27 -16.42 1.61
N ASN A 97 5.05 -15.34 1.58
CA ASN A 97 6.00 -14.99 2.64
C ASN A 97 5.38 -13.95 3.57
N TYR A 98 4.56 -14.44 4.51
CA TYR A 98 3.80 -13.59 5.43
C TYR A 98 4.66 -12.79 6.40
N ASP A 99 5.87 -13.23 6.70
CA ASP A 99 6.79 -12.47 7.57
C ASP A 99 7.27 -11.19 6.87
N MET A 100 7.52 -11.26 5.56
CA MET A 100 7.87 -10.09 4.75
C MET A 100 6.67 -9.14 4.59
N LEU A 101 5.48 -9.68 4.35
CA LEU A 101 4.25 -8.88 4.27
C LEU A 101 3.89 -8.21 5.60
N GLU A 102 4.16 -8.87 6.73
CA GLU A 102 3.95 -8.31 8.06
C GLU A 102 4.88 -7.14 8.36
N ARG A 103 6.15 -7.26 7.99
CA ARG A 103 7.14 -6.18 8.14
C ARG A 103 6.80 -4.94 7.31
N GLU A 104 6.24 -5.12 6.12
CA GLU A 104 5.88 -4.03 5.21
C GLU A 104 4.40 -3.64 5.27
N MET A 105 3.63 -4.18 6.22
CA MET A 105 2.18 -4.01 6.27
C MET A 105 1.76 -2.53 6.25
N ASP A 106 2.37 -1.70 7.10
CA ASP A 106 2.04 -0.27 7.18
C ASP A 106 2.32 0.45 5.85
N ASN A 107 3.39 0.07 5.15
CA ASN A 107 3.77 0.66 3.88
C ASN A 107 2.85 0.21 2.74
N VAL A 108 2.46 -1.07 2.73
CA VAL A 108 1.46 -1.60 1.79
C VAL A 108 0.11 -0.91 1.99
N LEU A 109 -0.35 -0.75 3.24
CA LEU A 109 -1.61 -0.06 3.52
C LEU A 109 -1.56 1.42 3.12
N ALA A 110 -0.42 2.09 3.34
CA ALA A 110 -0.20 3.45 2.87
C ALA A 110 -0.23 3.55 1.33
N ALA A 111 0.40 2.62 0.62
CA ALA A 111 0.32 2.55 -0.83
C ALA A 111 -1.13 2.35 -1.32
N LEU A 112 -1.90 1.44 -0.70
CA LEU A 112 -3.31 1.26 -1.05
C LEU A 112 -4.16 2.51 -0.76
N GLN A 113 -3.86 3.25 0.31
CA GLN A 113 -4.51 4.52 0.61
C GLN A 113 -4.21 5.56 -0.47
N ILE A 114 -2.93 5.72 -0.84
CA ILE A 114 -2.49 6.63 -1.92
C ILE A 114 -3.17 6.27 -3.23
N ALA A 115 -3.20 4.98 -3.60
CA ALA A 115 -3.85 4.52 -4.82
C ALA A 115 -5.33 4.88 -4.86
N TYR A 116 -6.03 4.79 -3.72
CA TYR A 116 -7.44 5.18 -3.60
C TYR A 116 -7.63 6.70 -3.71
N GLU A 117 -6.88 7.50 -2.96
CA GLU A 117 -6.98 8.96 -2.94
C GLU A 117 -6.65 9.60 -4.30
N HIS A 118 -5.68 9.02 -5.01
CA HIS A 118 -5.22 9.50 -6.31
C HIS A 118 -5.87 8.79 -7.50
N LYS A 119 -6.95 8.02 -7.26
CA LYS A 119 -7.76 7.36 -8.31
C LYS A 119 -6.98 6.40 -9.22
N MET A 120 -5.92 5.79 -8.70
CA MET A 120 -5.11 4.78 -9.38
C MET A 120 -5.84 3.43 -9.38
N SER A 121 -6.91 3.36 -10.18
CA SER A 121 -7.97 2.36 -10.02
C SER A 121 -7.49 0.92 -10.19
N GLU A 122 -6.76 0.63 -11.27
CA GLU A 122 -6.20 -0.70 -11.54
C GLU A 122 -5.22 -1.13 -10.45
N ALA A 123 -4.30 -0.23 -10.08
CA ALA A 123 -3.30 -0.50 -9.05
C ALA A 123 -3.93 -0.75 -7.68
N LEU A 124 -4.98 -0.01 -7.31
CA LEU A 124 -5.73 -0.25 -6.08
C LEU A 124 -6.38 -1.64 -6.09
N ILE A 125 -7.15 -1.96 -7.13
CA ILE A 125 -7.87 -3.23 -7.21
C ILE A 125 -6.88 -4.39 -7.13
N ARG A 126 -5.82 -4.35 -7.94
CA ARG A 126 -4.79 -5.39 -7.96
C ARG A 126 -4.11 -5.54 -6.60
N GLY A 127 -3.65 -4.44 -6.01
CA GLY A 127 -2.96 -4.45 -4.71
C GLY A 127 -3.84 -5.02 -3.60
N VAL A 128 -5.10 -4.58 -3.52
CA VAL A 128 -6.06 -5.06 -2.51
C VAL A 128 -6.34 -6.56 -2.67
N VAL A 129 -6.63 -7.01 -3.89
CA VAL A 129 -6.93 -8.42 -4.17
C VAL A 129 -5.72 -9.31 -3.85
N THR A 130 -4.51 -8.90 -4.22
CA THR A 130 -3.31 -9.67 -3.92
C THR A 130 -3.00 -9.70 -2.41
N PHE A 131 -3.25 -8.61 -1.68
CA PHE A 131 -2.94 -8.52 -0.24
C PHE A 131 -4.01 -9.16 0.67
N ALA A 132 -5.26 -9.25 0.21
CA ALA A 132 -6.38 -9.76 1.01
C ALA A 132 -6.17 -11.15 1.63
N PRO A 133 -5.56 -12.15 0.96
CA PRO A 133 -5.27 -13.45 1.57
C PRO A 133 -4.40 -13.36 2.84
N TYR A 134 -3.38 -12.49 2.85
CA TYR A 134 -2.54 -12.28 4.02
C TYR A 134 -3.35 -11.71 5.18
N LEU A 135 -4.16 -10.67 4.93
CA LEU A 135 -5.02 -10.07 5.94
C LEU A 135 -6.05 -11.07 6.49
N GLU A 136 -6.60 -11.95 5.63
CA GLU A 136 -7.50 -13.01 6.06
C GLU A 136 -6.81 -14.01 7.00
N VAL A 137 -5.62 -14.50 6.64
CA VAL A 137 -4.88 -15.47 7.45
C VAL A 137 -4.45 -14.88 8.79
N ARG A 138 -4.05 -13.60 8.81
CA ARG A 138 -3.69 -12.90 10.05
C ARG A 138 -4.89 -12.42 10.87
N GLY A 139 -6.13 -12.68 10.43
CA GLY A 139 -7.34 -12.28 11.17
C GLY A 139 -7.64 -10.78 11.12
N LEU A 140 -6.96 -10.03 10.25
CA LEU A 140 -7.08 -8.57 10.10
C LEU A 140 -8.31 -8.19 9.27
N TYR A 141 -9.47 -8.75 9.65
CA TYR A 141 -10.70 -8.71 8.87
C TYR A 141 -11.24 -7.30 8.66
N PHE A 142 -11.12 -6.43 9.66
CA PHE A 142 -11.56 -5.04 9.56
C PHE A 142 -10.77 -4.25 8.52
N ILE A 143 -9.45 -4.45 8.48
CA ILE A 143 -8.55 -3.83 7.50
C ILE A 143 -8.88 -4.37 6.10
N ALA A 144 -8.97 -5.71 5.96
CA ALA A 144 -9.32 -6.35 4.70
C ALA A 144 -10.65 -5.82 4.14
N GLU A 145 -11.70 -5.79 4.96
CA GLU A 145 -13.03 -5.34 4.54
C GLU A 145 -13.03 -3.87 4.11
N THR A 146 -12.30 -3.00 4.82
CA THR A 146 -12.19 -1.58 4.48
C THR A 146 -11.60 -1.39 3.08
N HIS A 147 -10.48 -2.04 2.79
CA HIS A 147 -9.82 -1.92 1.49
C HIS A 147 -10.59 -2.65 0.37
N LEU A 148 -11.17 -3.81 0.65
CA LEU A 148 -11.99 -4.55 -0.30
C LEU A 148 -13.27 -3.79 -0.69
N LYS A 149 -13.91 -3.08 0.25
CA LYS A 149 -15.07 -2.22 -0.09
C LYS A 149 -14.69 -1.09 -1.03
N ARG A 150 -13.52 -0.48 -0.84
CA ARG A 150 -12.98 0.55 -1.76
C ARG A 150 -12.67 -0.04 -3.13
N ALA A 151 -12.00 -1.19 -3.18
CA ALA A 151 -11.73 -1.89 -4.44
C ALA A 151 -13.03 -2.25 -5.18
N ARG A 152 -14.07 -2.70 -4.47
CA ARG A 152 -15.38 -3.00 -5.06
C ARG A 152 -16.02 -1.75 -5.68
N GLN A 153 -16.01 -0.63 -4.95
CA GLN A 153 -16.54 0.63 -5.46
C GLN A 153 -15.82 1.08 -6.73
N VAL A 154 -14.49 1.01 -6.73
CA VAL A 154 -13.67 1.40 -7.88
C VAL A 154 -13.87 0.44 -9.06
N ALA A 155 -13.92 -0.87 -8.84
CA ALA A 155 -14.17 -1.87 -9.87
C ALA A 155 -15.55 -1.70 -10.54
N LEU A 156 -16.58 -1.35 -9.75
CA LEU A 156 -17.89 -0.99 -10.29
C LEU A 156 -17.82 0.27 -11.17
N SER A 157 -17.10 1.30 -10.73
CA SER A 157 -17.00 2.56 -11.47
C SER A 157 -16.18 2.46 -12.76
N THR A 158 -15.22 1.54 -12.80
CA THR A 158 -14.33 1.32 -13.95
C THR A 158 -14.81 0.16 -14.85
N SER A 159 -15.93 -0.48 -14.51
CA SER A 159 -16.44 -1.68 -15.19
C SER A 159 -15.44 -2.84 -15.24
N ASP A 160 -14.48 -2.89 -14.31
CA ASP A 160 -13.54 -4.01 -14.17
C ASP A 160 -14.26 -5.22 -13.54
N LYS A 161 -14.75 -6.10 -14.41
CA LYS A 161 -15.46 -7.31 -14.00
C LYS A 161 -14.56 -8.32 -13.29
N VAL A 162 -13.30 -8.42 -13.71
CA VAL A 162 -12.35 -9.39 -13.15
C VAL A 162 -11.99 -8.95 -11.72
N GLY A 163 -11.61 -7.69 -11.57
CA GLY A 163 -11.37 -7.06 -10.27
C GLY A 163 -12.57 -7.12 -9.34
N LEU A 164 -13.78 -6.87 -9.86
CA LEU A 164 -15.02 -6.96 -9.09
C LEU A 164 -15.29 -8.37 -8.59
N ALA A 165 -15.15 -9.39 -9.44
CA ALA A 165 -15.38 -10.79 -9.06
C ALA A 165 -14.39 -11.25 -7.97
N LEU A 166 -13.10 -10.94 -8.13
CA LEU A 166 -12.07 -11.27 -7.14
C LEU A 166 -12.29 -10.54 -5.81
N THR A 167 -12.64 -9.25 -5.87
CA THR A 167 -12.94 -8.48 -4.66
C THR A 167 -14.15 -9.05 -3.90
N LEU A 168 -15.21 -9.44 -4.62
CA LEU A 168 -16.40 -10.06 -4.03
C LEU A 168 -16.09 -11.43 -3.41
N LEU A 169 -15.24 -12.23 -4.05
CA LEU A 169 -14.76 -13.49 -3.48
C LEU A 169 -14.09 -13.27 -2.12
N HIS A 170 -13.18 -12.29 -2.02
CA HIS A 170 -12.50 -11.99 -0.77
C HIS A 170 -13.44 -11.39 0.28
N LEU A 171 -14.38 -10.50 -0.08
CA LEU A 171 -15.40 -10.02 0.86
C LEU A 171 -16.25 -11.16 1.43
N GLY A 172 -16.61 -12.14 0.59
CA GLY A 172 -17.32 -13.33 1.02
C GLY A 172 -16.50 -14.15 2.04
N ARG A 173 -15.22 -14.40 1.75
CA ARG A 173 -14.31 -15.12 2.67
C ARG A 173 -14.17 -14.39 4.00
N ILE A 174 -14.00 -13.07 3.98
CA ILE A 174 -13.91 -12.28 5.21
C ILE A 174 -15.23 -12.35 6.02
N ALA A 175 -16.38 -12.27 5.36
CA ALA A 175 -17.67 -12.40 6.02
C ALA A 175 -17.88 -13.80 6.63
N GLU A 176 -17.48 -14.85 5.93
CA GLU A 176 -17.50 -16.23 6.42
C GLU A 176 -16.62 -16.40 7.67
N ARG A 177 -15.37 -15.90 7.63
CA ARG A 177 -14.46 -15.93 8.78
C ARG A 177 -14.99 -15.18 10.00
N ARG A 178 -15.85 -14.18 9.79
CA ARG A 178 -16.54 -13.43 10.84
C ARG A 178 -17.87 -14.06 11.29
N GLY A 179 -18.28 -15.19 10.71
CA GLY A 179 -19.54 -15.87 11.01
C GLY A 179 -20.80 -15.21 10.41
N ILE A 180 -20.65 -14.24 9.51
CA ILE A 180 -21.77 -13.50 8.89
C ILE A 180 -22.18 -14.19 7.59
N LEU A 181 -22.71 -15.41 7.71
CA LEU A 181 -22.94 -16.32 6.58
C LEU A 181 -23.87 -15.74 5.50
N ASN A 182 -24.93 -15.01 5.90
CA ASN A 182 -25.85 -14.39 4.94
C ASN A 182 -25.14 -13.36 4.04
N GLN A 183 -24.20 -12.59 4.58
CA GLN A 183 -23.42 -11.63 3.78
C GLN A 183 -22.40 -12.36 2.91
N ALA A 184 -21.77 -13.41 3.43
CA ALA A 184 -20.84 -14.23 2.66
C ALA A 184 -21.51 -14.81 1.41
N GLU A 185 -22.68 -15.42 1.58
CA GLU A 185 -23.47 -15.97 0.48
C GLU A 185 -23.81 -14.92 -0.56
N GLN A 186 -24.29 -13.74 -0.14
CA GLN A 186 -24.58 -12.64 -1.06
C GLN A 186 -23.36 -12.20 -1.88
N PHE A 187 -22.19 -12.08 -1.24
CA PHE A 187 -20.97 -11.71 -1.93
C PHE A 187 -20.53 -12.79 -2.93
N TYR A 188 -20.61 -14.07 -2.56
CA TYR A 188 -20.27 -15.17 -3.46
C TYR A 188 -21.22 -15.25 -4.66
N GLN A 189 -22.53 -15.11 -4.45
CA GLN A 189 -23.52 -15.11 -5.52
C GLN A 189 -23.29 -13.95 -6.50
N GLN A 190 -23.03 -12.74 -5.98
CA GLN A 190 -22.70 -11.58 -6.81
C GLN A 190 -21.40 -11.81 -7.61
N GLY A 191 -20.35 -12.30 -6.95
CA GLY A 191 -19.06 -12.58 -7.60
C GLY A 191 -19.17 -13.63 -8.70
N LEU A 192 -19.91 -14.71 -8.45
CA LEU A 192 -20.19 -15.75 -9.43
C LEU A 192 -20.98 -15.23 -10.63
N ALA A 193 -21.99 -14.39 -10.40
CA ALA A 193 -22.77 -13.77 -11.47
C ALA A 193 -21.88 -12.88 -12.37
N VAL A 194 -21.00 -12.07 -11.78
CA VAL A 194 -20.05 -11.22 -12.52
C VAL A 194 -19.08 -12.07 -13.34
N ALA A 195 -18.49 -13.12 -12.74
CA ALA A 195 -17.54 -14.01 -13.42
C ALA A 195 -18.18 -14.71 -14.64
N ARG A 196 -19.40 -15.24 -14.48
CA ARG A 196 -20.16 -15.86 -15.59
C ARG A 196 -20.44 -14.89 -16.73
N GLN A 197 -20.86 -13.66 -16.41
CA GLN A 197 -21.09 -12.63 -17.42
C GLN A 197 -19.81 -12.17 -18.14
N SER A 198 -18.64 -12.33 -17.51
CA SER A 198 -17.35 -12.02 -18.13
C SER A 198 -16.93 -13.11 -19.11
N GLN A 199 -17.10 -14.39 -18.74
CA GLN A 199 -16.78 -15.53 -19.61
C GLN A 199 -17.70 -15.61 -20.84
N LEU A 200 -19.00 -15.30 -20.68
CA LEU A 200 -19.98 -15.30 -21.78
C LEU A 200 -19.74 -14.22 -22.86
N ARG A 201 -18.88 -13.22 -22.62
CA ARG A 201 -18.56 -12.16 -23.58
C ARG A 201 -17.21 -12.35 -24.29
N ALA A 202 -16.45 -13.36 -23.89
CA ALA A 202 -15.13 -13.66 -24.46
C ALA A 202 -15.17 -14.79 -25.52
N VAL A 203 -16.38 -15.25 -25.87
CA VAL A 203 -16.69 -16.27 -26.90
C VAL A 203 -17.47 -15.60 -28.02
#